data_AF-A0A929EDB9-F1
#
_entry.id   AF-A0A929EDB9-F1
#
_cell.length_a   1.000
_cell.length_b   1.000
_cell.length_c   1.000
_cell.angle_alpha   90.00
_cell.angle_beta   90.00
_cell.angle_gamma   90.00
#
_symmetry.space_group_name_H-M   'P 1'
#
loop_
_entity.id
_entity.type
_entity.pdbx_description
1 polymer ?
#
loop_
_entity_poly.entity_id
_entity_poly.type
_entity_poly.pdbx_seq_one_letter_code
_entity_poly.pdbx_strand_id
1 'polypeptide(L)'
;MENKPIISDDPMYRLLREGKIEEFNSQKKEGEVCDFQSCDFRSLDLRGLNAYGIDFRGAYFRQTDLKGIDFRGALLEGATINGAKISGAYFPKTILAQEILLSLEHGTRLRLSGKEKKKG
;
A
#
# COMPACT_ATOMS: atom_id res chain seq x y z
N MET A 1 -21.95 6.00 3.27
CA MET A 1 -21.33 5.46 4.49
C MET A 1 -19.84 5.78 4.41
N GLU A 2 -19.30 6.58 5.32
CA GLU A 2 -17.86 6.81 5.42
C GLU A 2 -17.18 5.49 5.81
N ASN A 3 -16.45 4.89 4.88
CA ASN A 3 -15.70 3.66 5.17
C ASN A 3 -14.46 4.05 5.98
N LYS A 4 -14.57 3.98 7.30
CA LYS A 4 -13.49 4.34 8.23
C LYS A 4 -12.30 3.39 8.04
N PRO A 5 -11.06 3.88 8.17
CA PRO A 5 -9.87 3.04 8.14
C PRO A 5 -9.91 1.99 9.26
N ILE A 6 -9.43 0.78 8.97
CA ILE A 6 -9.48 -0.37 9.88
C ILE A 6 -8.15 -0.50 10.63
N ILE A 7 -8.20 -0.67 11.95
CA ILE A 7 -7.08 -1.21 12.73
C ILE A 7 -7.31 -2.71 12.82
N SER A 8 -6.53 -3.50 12.09
CA SER A 8 -6.70 -4.96 12.05
C SER A 8 -6.15 -5.63 13.30
N ASP A 9 -6.75 -6.75 13.71
CA ASP A 9 -6.23 -7.65 14.74
C ASP A 9 -5.32 -8.76 14.17
N ASP A 10 -5.08 -8.75 12.86
CA ASP A 10 -4.14 -9.64 12.19
C ASP A 10 -2.73 -9.52 12.82
N PRO A 11 -2.09 -10.62 13.26
CA PRO A 11 -0.72 -10.61 13.77
C PRO A 11 0.27 -9.95 12.81
N MET A 12 0.14 -10.19 11.51
CA MET A 12 0.98 -9.60 10.47
C MET A 12 0.81 -8.08 10.42
N TYR A 13 -0.40 -7.57 10.62
CA TYR A 13 -0.66 -6.13 10.71
C TYR A 13 -0.03 -5.51 11.96
N ARG A 14 -0.08 -6.21 13.10
CA ARG A 14 0.53 -5.74 14.36
C ARG A 14 2.05 -5.58 14.23
N LEU A 15 2.72 -6.50 13.54
CA LEU A 15 4.16 -6.38 13.26
C LEU A 15 4.49 -5.06 12.55
N LEU A 16 3.68 -4.66 11.56
CA LEU A 16 3.88 -3.39 10.85
C LEU A 16 3.65 -2.17 11.75
N ARG A 17 2.65 -2.22 12.65
CA ARG A 17 2.42 -1.14 13.63
C ARG A 17 3.52 -1.01 14.68
N GLU A 18 4.15 -2.13 15.03
CA GLU A 18 5.28 -2.19 15.95
C GLU A 18 6.62 -1.87 15.26
N GLY A 19 6.63 -1.62 13.95
CA GLY A 19 7.84 -1.33 13.17
C GLY A 19 8.73 -2.55 12.91
N LYS A 20 8.21 -3.76 13.11
CA LYS A 20 8.94 -5.03 12.95
C LYS A 20 8.93 -5.52 11.50
N ILE A 21 9.50 -4.72 10.60
CA ILE A 21 9.48 -4.97 9.15
C ILE A 21 10.22 -6.27 8.78
N GLU A 22 11.36 -6.54 9.40
CA GLU A 22 12.14 -7.76 9.12
C GLU A 22 11.39 -9.04 9.53
N GLU A 23 10.72 -9.00 10.69
CA GLU A 23 9.91 -10.13 11.18
C GLU A 23 8.70 -10.37 10.27
N PHE A 24 8.00 -9.29 9.88
CA PHE A 24 6.93 -9.37 8.89
C PHE A 24 7.42 -10.02 7.58
N ASN A 25 8.54 -9.54 7.05
CA ASN A 25 9.10 -10.05 5.79
C ASN A 25 9.47 -11.53 5.89
N SER A 26 10.01 -11.97 7.03
CA SER A 26 10.32 -13.37 7.29
C SER A 26 9.06 -14.23 7.34
N GLN A 27 8.04 -13.83 8.11
CA GLN A 27 6.78 -14.58 8.22
C GLN A 27 6.06 -14.69 6.87
N LYS A 28 6.00 -13.59 6.11
CA LYS A 28 5.44 -13.60 4.75
C LYS A 28 6.19 -14.54 3.81
N LYS A 29 7.51 -14.66 3.96
CA LYS A 29 8.34 -15.58 3.16
C LYS A 29 8.03 -17.05 3.47
N GLU A 30 7.72 -17.36 4.73
CA GLU A 30 7.29 -18.70 5.17
C GLU A 30 5.85 -19.03 4.77
N GLY A 31 5.14 -18.10 4.12
CA GLY A 31 3.82 -18.33 3.55
C GLY A 31 2.66 -17.80 4.39
N GLU A 32 2.93 -17.03 5.44
CA GLU A 32 1.87 -16.38 6.22
C GLU A 32 1.06 -15.43 5.32
N VAL A 33 -0.26 -15.59 5.38
CA VAL A 33 -1.20 -14.76 4.63
C VAL A 33 -1.46 -13.46 5.36
N CYS A 34 -1.63 -12.39 4.61
CA CYS A 34 -2.03 -11.09 5.14
C CYS A 34 -3.03 -10.43 4.19
N ASP A 35 -4.06 -9.82 4.75
CA ASP A 35 -5.00 -8.96 4.03
C ASP A 35 -5.02 -7.59 4.70
N PHE A 36 -4.63 -6.58 3.93
CA PHE A 36 -4.52 -5.20 4.39
C PHE A 36 -5.49 -4.26 3.70
N GLN A 37 -6.57 -4.79 3.15
CA GLN A 37 -7.67 -4.00 2.60
C GLN A 37 -8.21 -3.01 3.64
N SER A 38 -8.36 -1.76 3.21
CA SER A 38 -8.90 -0.66 4.03
C SER A 38 -8.16 -0.39 5.36
N CYS A 39 -6.99 -1.00 5.57
CA CYS A 39 -6.25 -0.87 6.82
C CYS A 39 -5.59 0.51 6.96
N ASP A 40 -5.41 0.92 8.21
CA ASP A 40 -4.79 2.20 8.59
C ASP A 40 -3.27 2.07 8.75
N PHE A 41 -2.51 2.61 7.81
CA PHE A 41 -1.03 2.67 7.88
C PHE A 41 -0.52 4.08 8.14
N ARG A 42 -1.39 5.00 8.56
CA ARG A 42 -1.05 6.42 8.69
C ARG A 42 0.13 6.62 9.64
N SER A 43 1.08 7.44 9.21
CA SER A 43 2.28 7.81 9.96
C SER A 43 3.23 6.67 10.34
N LEU A 44 3.06 5.46 9.78
CA LEU A 44 4.00 4.36 10.00
C LEU A 44 5.29 4.54 9.19
N ASP A 45 6.35 3.86 9.62
CA ASP A 45 7.56 3.65 8.84
C ASP A 45 7.52 2.24 8.24
N LEU A 46 7.33 2.15 6.92
CA LEU A 46 7.24 0.87 6.21
C LEU A 46 8.46 0.64 5.30
N ARG A 47 9.55 1.40 5.48
CA ARG A 47 10.76 1.21 4.67
C ARG A 47 11.27 -0.23 4.80
N GLY A 48 11.62 -0.83 3.66
CA GLY A 48 12.08 -2.22 3.58
C GLY A 48 10.97 -3.27 3.52
N LEU A 49 9.69 -2.88 3.55
CA LEU A 49 8.56 -3.81 3.44
C LEU A 49 8.56 -4.54 2.09
N ASN A 50 8.46 -5.87 2.14
CA ASN A 50 8.20 -6.70 0.97
C ASN A 50 6.71 -6.65 0.61
N ALA A 51 6.34 -5.65 -0.19
CA ALA A 51 4.96 -5.40 -0.62
C ALA A 51 4.46 -6.34 -1.74
N TYR A 52 5.30 -7.24 -2.27
CA TYR A 52 4.94 -8.07 -3.42
C TYR A 52 3.76 -9.01 -3.09
N GLY A 53 2.69 -8.93 -3.87
CA GLY A 53 1.48 -9.76 -3.71
C GLY A 53 0.55 -9.35 -2.59
N ILE A 54 0.84 -8.28 -1.84
CA ILE A 54 -0.02 -7.81 -0.76
C ILE A 54 -1.22 -7.05 -1.32
N ASP A 55 -2.38 -7.31 -0.74
CA ASP A 55 -3.60 -6.56 -1.02
C ASP A 55 -3.73 -5.34 -0.10
N PHE A 56 -3.52 -4.16 -0.67
CA PHE A 56 -3.68 -2.86 -0.01
C PHE A 56 -4.87 -2.08 -0.55
N ARG A 57 -5.87 -2.74 -1.17
CA ARG A 57 -7.00 -2.02 -1.76
C ARG A 57 -7.73 -1.20 -0.70
N GLY A 58 -7.95 0.08 -0.98
CA GLY A 58 -8.57 1.01 -0.03
C GLY A 58 -7.71 1.40 1.19
N ALA A 59 -6.46 0.94 1.30
CA ALA A 59 -5.61 1.21 2.45
C ALA A 59 -5.22 2.71 2.57
N TYR A 60 -4.91 3.13 3.80
CA TYR A 60 -4.64 4.52 4.13
C TYR A 60 -3.18 4.74 4.52
N PHE A 61 -2.37 5.34 3.65
CA PHE A 61 -0.93 5.59 3.85
C PHE A 61 -0.61 7.07 4.10
N ARG A 62 -1.54 7.84 4.69
CA ARG A 62 -1.29 9.27 4.92
C ARG A 62 -0.05 9.46 5.80
N GLN A 63 0.90 10.29 5.35
CA GLN A 63 2.16 10.59 6.06
C GLN A 63 3.08 9.37 6.34
N THR A 64 2.83 8.22 5.72
CA THR A 64 3.64 7.00 5.88
C THR A 64 5.00 7.16 5.17
N ASP A 65 6.07 6.63 5.74
CA ASP A 65 7.36 6.53 5.05
C ASP A 65 7.38 5.28 4.16
N LEU A 66 7.27 5.49 2.84
CA LEU A 66 7.23 4.45 1.81
C LEU A 66 8.47 4.46 0.91
N LYS A 67 9.56 5.13 1.33
CA LYS A 67 10.75 5.30 0.50
C LYS A 67 11.35 3.96 0.09
N GLY A 68 11.67 3.82 -1.19
CA GLY A 68 12.34 2.65 -1.74
C GLY A 68 11.49 1.37 -1.84
N ILE A 69 10.22 1.39 -1.43
CA ILE A 69 9.36 0.20 -1.50
C ILE A 69 9.00 -0.12 -2.96
N ASP A 70 9.02 -1.41 -3.31
CA ASP A 70 8.54 -1.90 -4.60
C ASP A 70 7.09 -2.39 -4.51
N PHE A 71 6.15 -1.58 -5.00
CA PHE A 71 4.73 -1.93 -5.09
C PHE A 71 4.33 -2.52 -6.45
N ARG A 72 5.25 -2.83 -7.38
CA ARG A 72 4.87 -3.28 -8.74
C ARG A 72 4.01 -4.55 -8.76
N GLY A 73 4.10 -5.37 -7.72
CA GLY A 73 3.28 -6.57 -7.53
C GLY A 73 2.18 -6.44 -6.47
N ALA A 74 1.92 -5.24 -5.93
CA ALA A 74 0.91 -5.01 -4.89
C ALA A 74 -0.42 -4.52 -5.51
N LEU A 75 -1.53 -4.78 -4.82
CA LEU A 75 -2.85 -4.24 -5.21
C LEU A 75 -3.12 -2.94 -4.44
N LEU A 76 -3.13 -1.80 -5.15
CA LEU A 76 -3.27 -0.46 -4.56
C LEU A 76 -4.55 0.27 -4.97
N GLU A 77 -5.47 -0.40 -5.66
CA GLU A 77 -6.72 0.23 -6.11
C GLU A 77 -7.50 0.80 -4.92
N GLY A 78 -7.88 2.07 -5.01
CA GLY A 78 -8.64 2.73 -3.95
C GLY A 78 -7.80 3.20 -2.75
N ALA A 79 -6.52 2.83 -2.66
CA ALA A 79 -5.65 3.30 -1.59
C ALA A 79 -5.38 4.82 -1.69
N THR A 80 -4.98 5.44 -0.58
CA THR A 80 -4.57 6.85 -0.56
C THR A 80 -3.17 7.00 0.03
N ILE A 81 -2.33 7.83 -0.59
CA ILE A 81 -0.93 8.07 -0.20
C ILE A 81 -0.68 9.54 0.15
N ASN A 82 -1.70 10.26 0.62
CA ASN A 82 -1.61 11.69 0.91
C ASN A 82 -0.41 12.04 1.81
N GLY A 83 0.50 12.87 1.32
CA GLY A 83 1.69 13.29 2.07
C GLY A 83 2.64 12.14 2.46
N ALA A 84 2.52 10.95 1.87
CA ALA A 84 3.47 9.86 2.08
C ALA A 84 4.85 10.21 1.50
N LYS A 85 5.91 9.67 2.09
CA LYS A 85 7.27 9.82 1.53
C LYS A 85 7.50 8.69 0.52
N ILE A 86 7.48 9.02 -0.77
CA ILE A 86 7.53 8.00 -1.86
C ILE A 86 8.82 8.04 -2.68
N SER A 87 9.86 8.75 -2.22
CA SER A 87 11.13 8.84 -2.97
C SER A 87 11.72 7.43 -3.21
N GLY A 88 11.99 7.11 -4.47
CA GLY A 88 12.51 5.81 -4.88
C GLY A 88 11.50 4.65 -4.81
N ALA A 89 10.23 4.90 -4.51
CA ALA A 89 9.20 3.87 -4.56
C ALA A 89 8.82 3.51 -6.01
N TYR A 90 8.54 2.24 -6.27
CA TYR A 90 8.03 1.76 -7.55
C TYR A 90 6.54 1.47 -7.43
N PHE A 91 5.73 1.95 -8.39
CA PHE A 91 4.29 1.70 -8.42
C PHE A 91 3.90 0.74 -9.55
N PRO A 92 2.75 0.06 -9.45
CA PRO A 92 2.19 -0.72 -10.55
C PRO A 92 2.07 0.12 -11.83
N LYS A 93 2.43 -0.47 -12.98
CA LYS A 93 2.29 0.18 -14.30
C LYS A 93 0.84 0.55 -14.64
N THR A 94 -0.11 -0.09 -13.97
CA THR A 94 -1.54 0.17 -14.13
C THR A 94 -1.96 1.49 -13.51
N ILE A 95 -1.18 2.07 -12.59
CA ILE A 95 -1.44 3.37 -11.98
C ILE A 95 -0.61 4.44 -12.71
N LEU A 96 -1.29 5.46 -13.25
CA LEU A 96 -0.60 6.54 -13.96
C LEU A 96 0.11 7.46 -12.98
N ALA A 97 1.22 8.06 -13.41
CA ALA A 97 1.94 9.06 -12.63
C ALA A 97 1.03 10.20 -12.15
N GLN A 98 0.07 10.63 -12.98
CA GLN A 98 -0.92 11.65 -12.60
C GLN A 98 -1.80 11.19 -11.43
N GLU A 99 -2.24 9.93 -11.38
CA GLU A 99 -3.03 9.41 -10.26
C GLU A 99 -2.22 9.35 -8.98
N ILE A 100 -0.93 8.99 -9.08
CA ILE A 100 0.01 9.01 -7.94
C ILE A 100 0.14 10.43 -7.39
N LEU A 101 0.35 11.42 -8.25
CA LEU A 101 0.47 12.83 -7.86
C LEU A 101 -0.82 13.37 -7.23
N LEU A 102 -1.97 13.11 -7.85
CA LEU A 102 -3.28 13.52 -7.32
C LEU A 102 -3.53 12.92 -5.92
N SER A 103 -3.19 11.64 -5.72
CA SER A 103 -3.33 10.99 -4.42
C SER A 103 -2.36 11.57 -3.39
N LEU A 104 -1.10 11.80 -3.77
CA LEU A 104 -0.06 12.35 -2.92
C LEU A 104 -0.43 13.76 -2.43
N GLU A 105 -0.88 14.63 -3.34
CA GLU A 105 -1.13 16.05 -3.07
C GLU A 105 -2.52 16.32 -2.50
N HIS A 106 -3.55 15.65 -3.03
CA HIS A 106 -4.95 15.93 -2.71
C HIS A 106 -5.66 14.80 -1.97
N GLY A 107 -4.99 13.67 -1.75
CA GLY A 107 -5.56 12.53 -1.04
C GLY A 107 -6.65 11.80 -1.80
N THR A 108 -6.75 11.99 -3.12
CA THR A 108 -7.63 11.19 -3.96
C THR A 108 -7.26 9.73 -3.89
N ARG A 109 -8.24 8.86 -4.14
CA ARG A 109 -7.98 7.42 -4.23
C ARG A 109 -7.22 7.09 -5.51
N LEU A 110 -6.23 6.21 -5.41
CA LEU A 110 -5.50 5.70 -6.56
C LEU A 110 -6.45 4.91 -7.46
N ARG A 111 -6.49 5.26 -8.74
CA ARG A 111 -7.28 4.56 -9.76
C ARG A 111 -6.38 3.85 -10.73
N LEU A 112 -6.84 2.69 -11.18
CA LEU A 112 -6.21 1.97 -12.28
C LEU A 112 -6.54 2.67 -13.59
N SER A 113 -5.56 2.79 -14.48
CA SER A 113 -5.80 3.19 -15.86
C SER A 113 -6.66 2.12 -16.54
N GLY A 114 -7.77 2.54 -17.14
CA GLY A 114 -8.69 1.65 -17.88
C GLY A 114 -8.11 1.12 -19.19
N LYS A 115 -6.88 0.57 -19.18
CA LYS A 115 -6.24 -0.07 -20.33
C LYS A 115 -5.91 -1.53 -20.04
N GLU A 116 -6.93 -2.29 -19.65
CA GLU A 116 -7.07 -3.64 -20.17
C GLU A 116 -8.09 -3.62 -21.32
N LYS A 117 -7.69 -3.05 -22.46
CA LYS A 117 -8.22 -3.62 -23.71
C LYS A 117 -7.58 -5.00 -23.80
N LYS A 118 -8.31 -6.02 -23.34
CA LYS A 118 -8.07 -7.40 -23.77
C LYS A 118 -7.80 -7.37 -25.27
N LYS A 119 -6.58 -7.70 -25.68
CA LYS A 119 -6.32 -7.99 -27.09
C LYS A 119 -7.13 -9.25 -27.41
N GLY A 120 -8.01 -9.11 -28.40
CA GLY A 120 -8.58 -10.15 -29.28
C GLY A 120 -8.87 -11.50 -28.65
#